data_AF-A0A932GKF3-F1
#
_entry.id   AF-A0A932GKF3-F1
#
_cell.length_a   1.000
_cell.length_b   1.000
_cell.length_c   1.000
_cell.angle_alpha   90.00
_cell.angle_beta   90.00
_cell.angle_gamma   90.00
#
_symmetry.space_group_name_H-M   'P 1'
#
loop_
_entity.id
_entity.type
_entity.pdbx_description
1 polymer ?
#
loop_
_entity_poly.entity_id
_entity_poly.type
_entity_poly.pdbx_seq_one_letter_code
_entity_poly.pdbx_strand_id
1 'polypeptide(L)'
;IVWPETAAPLLLRHDPVRLAYVRALAQSLGRPVLVGAPDRAAGEPIRLQNSAMLFGPDGRLLAKYDKMHLVPFGEYVPLKPLLFFVDKVATGIGDFVPGETRTIFRVPGGTFAASICFEVIFPAEVRAAVAGGAEFLVNITNDAWFGRSAAPAQHLRMAAFRALETRRYLARAANTGISAAVDPYGRVLRSTGLFSRRTCGSGIGLPRRPAWRQPGGCSARGLRSDGQPGGERRDGGPRHPAEGRGPAGEARGSAGLPLTCRGSRRGREPSRSRARHPTSGRIPRPRSAS
;
A
#
# COMPACT_ATOMS: atom_id res chain seq x y z
N ILE A 1 14.33 0.84 8.59
CA ILE A 1 14.77 -0.47 8.06
C ILE A 1 13.56 -1.39 8.03
N VAL A 2 13.45 -2.26 7.02
CA VAL A 2 12.34 -3.21 6.89
C VAL A 2 12.92 -4.62 6.80
N TRP A 3 12.49 -5.51 7.68
CA TRP A 3 12.76 -6.93 7.60
C TRP A 3 11.53 -7.67 7.06
N PRO A 4 11.72 -8.77 6.31
CA PRO A 4 10.63 -9.49 5.66
C PRO A 4 9.69 -10.17 6.67
N GLU A 5 8.63 -10.77 6.14
CA GLU A 5 7.71 -11.62 6.89
C GLU A 5 8.48 -12.79 7.55
N THR A 6 8.14 -13.06 8.81
CA THR A 6 8.73 -14.15 9.60
C THR A 6 10.27 -14.08 9.65
N ALA A 7 10.85 -12.89 9.59
CA ALA A 7 12.28 -12.65 9.75
C ALA A 7 12.79 -13.09 11.14
N ALA A 8 11.93 -13.01 12.16
CA ALA A 8 12.10 -13.70 13.41
C ALA A 8 11.04 -14.82 13.48
N PRO A 9 11.38 -16.09 13.18
CA PRO A 9 10.42 -17.20 13.10
C PRO A 9 9.93 -17.70 14.47
N LEU A 10 9.93 -16.83 15.47
CA LEU A 10 9.60 -17.10 16.87
C LEU A 10 8.76 -15.95 17.40
N LEU A 11 8.11 -16.17 18.55
CA LEU A 11 7.33 -15.16 19.26
C LEU A 11 8.27 -14.06 19.77
N LEU A 12 8.58 -13.07 18.91
CA LEU A 12 9.62 -12.07 19.16
C LEU A 12 9.43 -11.34 20.48
N ARG A 13 8.19 -11.01 20.84
CA ARG A 13 7.85 -10.31 22.10
C ARG A 13 7.96 -11.18 23.35
N HIS A 14 8.04 -12.50 23.18
CA HIS A 14 8.13 -13.49 24.25
C HIS A 14 9.53 -14.12 24.34
N ASP A 15 10.47 -13.63 23.53
CA ASP A 15 11.88 -14.00 23.58
C ASP A 15 12.71 -12.79 24.03
N PRO A 16 13.10 -12.72 25.32
CA PRO A 16 13.77 -11.55 25.85
C PRO A 16 15.12 -11.26 25.17
N VAL A 17 15.83 -12.31 24.74
CA VAL A 17 17.15 -12.18 24.10
C VAL A 17 17.00 -11.58 22.70
N ARG A 18 16.11 -12.15 21.88
CA ARG A 18 15.89 -11.65 20.52
C ARG A 18 15.20 -10.29 20.50
N LEU A 19 14.28 -10.06 21.44
CA LEU A 19 13.68 -8.74 21.61
C LEU A 19 14.74 -7.70 21.97
N ALA A 20 15.62 -7.98 22.93
CA ALA A 20 16.71 -7.08 23.30
C ALA A 20 17.61 -6.77 22.10
N TYR A 21 17.93 -7.77 21.27
CA TYR A 21 18.71 -7.58 20.04
C TYR A 21 18.02 -6.60 19.06
N VAL A 22 16.74 -6.79 18.77
CA VAL A 22 16.01 -5.89 17.85
C VAL A 22 15.92 -4.47 18.41
N ARG A 23 15.70 -4.32 19.73
CA ARG A 23 15.67 -3.02 20.40
C ARG A 23 17.03 -2.31 20.33
N ALA A 24 18.10 -3.03 20.68
CA ALA A 24 19.47 -2.52 20.62
C ALA A 24 19.87 -2.15 19.18
N LEU A 25 19.44 -2.93 18.19
CA LEU A 25 19.66 -2.61 16.78
C LEU A 25 18.97 -1.28 16.41
N ALA A 26 17.70 -1.11 16.74
CA ALA A 26 16.97 0.13 16.44
C ALA A 26 17.61 1.35 17.11
N GLN A 27 18.08 1.20 18.36
CA GLN A 27 18.80 2.21 19.12
C GLN A 27 20.16 2.56 18.50
N SER A 28 20.99 1.56 18.21
CA SER A 28 22.32 1.77 17.61
C SER A 28 22.26 2.48 16.26
N LEU A 29 21.20 2.25 15.50
CA LEU A 29 20.99 2.88 14.19
C LEU A 29 20.36 4.27 14.29
N GLY A 30 19.77 4.63 15.44
CA GLY A 30 18.96 5.83 15.59
C GLY A 30 17.78 5.90 14.61
N ARG A 31 17.25 4.74 14.16
CA ARG A 31 16.24 4.67 13.09
C ARG A 31 15.16 3.61 13.38
N PRO A 32 13.91 3.82 12.92
CA PRO A 32 12.88 2.81 13.07
C PRO A 32 13.18 1.52 12.30
N VAL A 33 12.81 0.38 12.88
CA VAL A 33 12.97 -0.96 12.30
C VAL A 33 11.62 -1.68 12.31
N LEU A 34 11.10 -2.02 11.13
CA LEU A 34 9.91 -2.87 10.97
C LEU A 34 10.36 -4.33 10.87
N VAL A 35 9.78 -5.20 11.69
CA VAL A 35 10.10 -6.64 11.74
C VAL A 35 8.84 -7.48 11.57
N GLY A 36 8.88 -8.43 10.64
CA GLY A 36 7.86 -9.48 10.53
C GLY A 36 8.15 -10.64 11.48
N ALA A 37 7.18 -10.98 12.32
CA ALA A 37 7.28 -12.08 13.28
C ALA A 37 5.88 -12.56 13.70
N PRO A 38 5.70 -13.84 14.08
CA PRO A 38 4.48 -14.26 14.76
C PRO A 38 4.37 -13.61 16.15
N ASP A 39 3.14 -13.32 16.58
CA ASP A 39 2.81 -12.85 17.92
C ASP A 39 1.63 -13.66 18.49
N ARG A 40 1.39 -13.55 19.80
CA ARG A 40 0.16 -14.06 20.40
C ARG A 40 -0.98 -13.08 20.19
N ALA A 41 -2.17 -13.61 19.89
CA ALA A 41 -3.40 -12.84 19.89
C ALA A 41 -3.70 -12.30 21.30
N ALA A 42 -4.18 -11.06 21.38
CA ALA A 42 -4.55 -10.46 22.64
C ALA A 42 -5.71 -11.24 23.28
N GLY A 43 -5.56 -11.63 24.55
CA GLY A 43 -6.58 -12.44 25.26
C GLY A 43 -6.61 -13.93 24.90
N GLU A 44 -5.85 -14.37 23.89
CA GLU A 44 -5.85 -15.78 23.43
C GLU A 44 -4.40 -16.31 23.32
N PRO A 45 -3.78 -16.77 24.43
CA PRO A 45 -2.35 -17.11 24.47
C PRO A 45 -1.92 -18.23 23.53
N ILE A 46 -2.86 -19.06 23.11
CA ILE A 46 -2.65 -20.23 22.23
C ILE A 46 -2.72 -19.82 20.76
N ARG A 47 -3.44 -18.74 20.43
CA ARG A 47 -3.73 -18.35 19.05
C ARG A 47 -2.68 -17.36 18.58
N LEU A 48 -2.18 -17.58 17.36
CA LEU A 48 -1.07 -16.81 16.82
C LEU A 48 -1.57 -15.80 15.79
N GLN A 49 -0.83 -14.70 15.63
CA GLN A 49 -1.05 -13.71 14.58
C GLN A 49 0.26 -13.53 13.79
N ASN A 50 0.17 -13.36 12.48
CA ASN A 50 1.32 -12.99 11.65
C ASN A 50 1.43 -11.47 11.66
N SER A 51 2.49 -10.92 12.27
CA SER A 51 2.53 -9.51 12.63
C SER A 51 3.69 -8.76 12.00
N ALA A 52 3.46 -7.50 11.68
CA ALA A 52 4.49 -6.50 11.39
C ALA A 52 4.62 -5.54 12.59
N MET A 53 5.80 -5.54 13.23
CA MET A 53 6.07 -4.77 14.44
C MET A 53 7.09 -3.66 14.17
N LEU A 54 6.75 -2.41 14.47
CA LEU A 54 7.62 -1.25 14.29
C LEU A 54 8.29 -0.86 15.61
N PHE A 55 9.62 -0.99 15.66
CA PHE A 55 10.44 -0.52 16.77
C PHE A 55 11.00 0.87 16.45
N GLY A 56 10.89 1.79 17.41
CA GLY A 56 11.40 3.15 17.33
C GLY A 56 12.91 3.25 17.58
N PRO A 57 13.52 4.41 17.32
CA PRO A 57 14.94 4.66 17.58
C PRO A 57 15.29 4.61 19.08
N ASP A 58 14.30 4.65 19.97
CA ASP A 58 14.45 4.45 21.40
C ASP A 58 14.32 2.96 21.82
N GLY A 59 14.11 2.06 20.86
CA GLY A 59 13.89 0.63 21.09
C GLY A 59 12.47 0.29 21.55
N ARG A 60 11.53 1.24 21.64
CA ARG A 60 10.15 0.95 22.03
C ARG A 60 9.37 0.38 20.84
N LEU A 61 8.43 -0.52 21.11
CA LEU A 61 7.44 -0.94 20.12
C LEU A 61 6.45 0.22 19.91
N LEU A 62 6.46 0.84 18.73
CA LEU A 62 5.63 2.01 18.41
C LEU A 62 4.24 1.61 17.90
N ALA A 63 4.18 0.55 17.09
CA ALA A 63 2.94 0.06 16.49
C ALA A 63 3.10 -1.39 16.03
N LYS A 64 1.97 -2.08 15.92
CA LYS A 64 1.86 -3.44 15.39
C LYS A 64 0.71 -3.49 14.37
N TYR A 65 0.89 -4.28 13.32
CA TYR A 65 -0.17 -4.69 12.41
C TYR A 65 -0.23 -6.22 12.42
N ASP A 66 -1.43 -6.78 12.51
CA ASP A 66 -1.67 -8.22 12.44
C ASP A 66 -2.37 -8.51 11.12
N LYS A 67 -1.87 -9.49 10.37
CA LYS A 67 -2.35 -9.89 9.04
C LYS A 67 -3.86 -10.16 9.08
N MET A 68 -4.63 -9.48 8.24
CA MET A 68 -6.09 -9.56 8.21
C MET A 68 -6.58 -10.60 7.20
N HIS A 69 -5.93 -10.71 6.03
CA HIS A 69 -6.25 -11.73 5.03
C HIS A 69 -5.24 -12.87 5.09
N LEU A 70 -5.64 -13.95 5.75
CA LEU A 70 -4.84 -15.16 5.87
C LEU A 70 -4.83 -15.95 4.55
N VAL A 71 -3.75 -16.69 4.31
CA VAL A 71 -3.64 -17.58 3.15
C VAL A 71 -4.39 -18.89 3.42
N PRO A 72 -5.41 -19.25 2.62
CA PRO A 72 -6.07 -20.55 2.72
C PRO A 72 -5.07 -21.71 2.57
N PHE A 73 -5.18 -22.73 3.41
CA PHE A 73 -4.33 -23.92 3.46
C PHE A 73 -2.84 -23.68 3.81
N GLY A 74 -2.43 -22.42 4.03
CA GLY A 74 -1.10 -22.06 4.52
C GLY A 74 -1.11 -21.54 5.95
N GLU A 75 -2.10 -20.73 6.31
CA GLU A 75 -2.25 -20.10 7.64
C GLU A 75 -3.55 -20.49 8.35
N TYR A 76 -4.49 -21.13 7.65
CA TYR A 76 -5.68 -21.74 8.22
C TYR A 76 -6.27 -22.77 7.24
N VAL A 77 -7.08 -23.71 7.74
CA VAL A 77 -7.85 -24.63 6.89
C VAL A 77 -9.29 -24.10 6.73
N PRO A 78 -9.73 -23.75 5.50
CA PRO A 78 -11.13 -23.45 5.22
C PRO A 78 -12.01 -24.67 5.53
N LEU A 79 -13.23 -24.46 6.07
CA LEU A 79 -14.19 -25.54 6.33
C LEU A 79 -13.62 -26.69 7.20
N LYS A 80 -12.84 -26.35 8.25
CA LYS A 80 -12.22 -27.33 9.18
C LYS A 80 -13.10 -28.54 9.57
N PRO A 81 -14.41 -28.38 9.89
CA PRO A 81 -15.25 -29.53 10.24
C PRO A 81 -15.44 -30.56 9.10
N LEU A 82 -15.38 -30.12 7.85
CA LEU A 82 -15.56 -30.97 6.66
C LEU A 82 -14.23 -31.48 6.08
N LEU A 83 -13.14 -30.74 6.29
CA LEU A 83 -11.80 -31.01 5.74
C LEU A 83 -10.77 -31.39 6.81
N PHE A 84 -11.21 -32.05 7.89
CA PHE A 84 -10.38 -32.46 9.03
C PHE A 84 -9.17 -33.36 8.68
N PHE A 85 -9.18 -33.98 7.50
CA PHE A 85 -8.09 -34.83 7.01
C PHE A 85 -6.92 -34.03 6.41
N VAL A 86 -7.10 -32.74 6.08
CA VAL A 86 -6.05 -31.89 5.49
C VAL A 86 -5.00 -31.48 6.55
N ASP A 87 -5.41 -31.31 7.80
CA ASP A 87 -4.51 -31.04 8.94
C ASP A 87 -3.48 -32.18 9.15
N LYS A 88 -3.80 -33.41 8.73
CA LYS A 88 -2.87 -34.57 8.82
C LYS A 88 -1.85 -34.62 7.68
N VAL A 89 -2.08 -33.88 6.59
CA VAL A 89 -1.20 -33.86 5.40
C VAL A 89 -0.31 -32.61 5.40
N ALA A 90 -0.75 -31.53 6.05
CA ALA A 90 -0.08 -30.24 6.06
C ALA A 90 0.61 -29.96 7.41
N THR A 91 1.72 -30.66 7.67
CA THR A 91 2.67 -30.27 8.72
C THR A 91 3.11 -28.81 8.51
N GLY A 92 2.73 -27.91 9.42
CA GLY A 92 3.17 -26.51 9.41
C GLY A 92 2.08 -25.46 9.16
N ILE A 93 0.80 -25.83 9.04
CA ILE A 93 -0.30 -24.86 9.15
C ILE A 93 -0.28 -24.31 10.58
N GLY A 94 0.11 -23.05 10.75
CA GLY A 94 -0.05 -22.38 12.03
C GLY A 94 -1.53 -22.11 12.29
N ASP A 95 -2.02 -22.29 13.51
CA ASP A 95 -3.35 -21.82 13.93
C ASP A 95 -3.34 -20.29 14.07
N PHE A 96 -3.17 -19.59 12.93
CA PHE A 96 -3.21 -18.15 12.88
C PHE A 96 -4.66 -17.66 12.92
N VAL A 97 -4.88 -16.56 13.64
CA VAL A 97 -6.11 -15.77 13.60
C VAL A 97 -5.87 -14.48 12.84
N PRO A 98 -6.89 -13.98 12.10
CA PRO A 98 -6.77 -12.71 11.41
C PRO A 98 -6.68 -11.55 12.41
N GLY A 99 -6.00 -10.49 12.02
CA GLY A 99 -6.12 -9.18 12.65
C GLY A 99 -7.44 -8.52 12.30
N GLU A 100 -7.88 -7.60 13.17
CA GLU A 100 -9.17 -6.91 13.02
C GLU A 100 -9.01 -5.45 12.57
N THR A 101 -7.82 -4.89 12.76
CA THR A 101 -7.57 -3.46 12.61
C THR A 101 -6.43 -3.20 11.65
N ARG A 102 -6.64 -2.24 10.73
CA ARG A 102 -5.59 -1.70 9.87
C ARG A 102 -4.73 -0.72 10.65
N THR A 103 -3.41 -0.79 10.49
CA THR A 103 -2.47 0.08 11.20
C THR A 103 -1.79 1.04 10.24
N ILE A 104 -1.88 2.34 10.53
CA ILE A 104 -1.05 3.37 9.89
C ILE A 104 0.16 3.64 10.79
N PHE A 105 1.30 3.17 10.33
CA PHE A 105 2.59 3.37 10.97
C PHE A 105 3.09 4.79 10.74
N ARG A 106 3.72 5.37 11.76
CA ARG A 106 4.32 6.72 11.71
C ARG A 106 5.82 6.61 11.89
N VAL A 107 6.58 7.24 11.01
CA VAL A 107 8.04 7.33 11.08
C VAL A 107 8.49 8.76 10.74
N PRO A 108 9.73 9.16 11.08
CA PRO A 108 10.28 10.41 10.57
C PRO A 108 10.20 10.41 9.04
N GLY A 109 9.54 11.42 8.48
CA GLY A 109 9.35 11.55 7.03
C GLY A 109 8.10 10.88 6.46
N GLY A 110 7.11 10.47 7.26
CA GLY A 110 5.76 10.19 6.76
C GLY A 110 5.05 9.00 7.39
N THR A 111 3.90 8.67 6.84
CA THR A 111 3.08 7.53 7.27
C THR A 111 3.05 6.41 6.24
N PHE A 112 2.94 5.17 6.71
CA PHE A 112 2.78 4.02 5.83
C PHE A 112 1.81 2.98 6.37
N ALA A 113 1.35 2.13 5.47
CA ALA A 113 0.66 0.91 5.83
C ALA A 113 1.51 -0.30 5.41
N ALA A 114 1.52 -1.32 6.25
CA ALA A 114 2.11 -2.60 5.93
C ALA A 114 1.03 -3.53 5.34
N SER A 115 1.44 -4.36 4.39
CA SER A 115 0.71 -5.55 3.93
C SER A 115 1.63 -6.75 4.08
N ILE A 116 1.09 -7.88 4.52
CA ILE A 116 1.89 -9.08 4.74
C ILE A 116 1.58 -10.07 3.62
N CYS A 117 2.62 -10.43 2.87
CA CYS A 117 2.57 -11.49 1.87
C CYS A 117 1.44 -11.27 0.86
N PHE A 118 0.50 -12.22 0.84
CA PHE A 118 -0.63 -12.34 -0.06
C PHE A 118 -1.57 -11.13 -0.01
N GLU A 119 -1.61 -10.39 1.10
CA GLU A 119 -2.50 -9.23 1.26
C GLU A 119 -2.32 -8.16 0.17
N VAL A 120 -1.11 -8.04 -0.38
CA VAL A 120 -0.80 -7.05 -1.42
C VAL A 120 -1.59 -7.29 -2.71
N ILE A 121 -2.09 -8.50 -2.95
CA ILE A 121 -2.85 -8.80 -4.17
C ILE A 121 -4.29 -8.31 -4.09
N PHE A 122 -4.79 -7.93 -2.89
CA PHE A 122 -6.14 -7.42 -2.69
C PHE A 122 -6.19 -5.90 -2.85
N PRO A 123 -6.78 -5.38 -3.95
CA PRO A 123 -6.76 -3.93 -4.22
C PRO A 123 -7.54 -3.12 -3.17
N ALA A 124 -8.63 -3.70 -2.65
CA ALA A 124 -9.49 -3.05 -1.67
C ALA A 124 -8.74 -2.76 -0.36
N GLU A 125 -7.90 -3.69 0.11
CA GLU A 125 -7.12 -3.53 1.34
C GLU A 125 -6.12 -2.39 1.23
N VAL A 126 -5.36 -2.36 0.12
CA VAL A 126 -4.38 -1.32 -0.10
C VAL A 126 -5.04 0.04 -0.29
N ARG A 127 -6.17 0.09 -1.01
CA ARG A 127 -6.95 1.34 -1.16
C ARG A 127 -7.47 1.85 0.18
N ALA A 128 -7.99 0.97 1.03
CA ALA A 128 -8.48 1.33 2.36
C ALA A 128 -7.34 1.88 3.24
N ALA A 129 -6.15 1.27 3.19
CA ALA A 129 -4.98 1.75 3.90
C ALA A 129 -4.53 3.16 3.44
N VAL A 130 -4.56 3.44 2.13
CA VAL A 130 -4.24 4.76 1.59
C VAL A 130 -5.31 5.79 1.97
N ALA A 131 -6.59 5.42 1.92
CA ALA A 131 -7.68 6.27 2.40
C ALA A 131 -7.57 6.56 3.91
N GLY A 132 -7.05 5.61 4.69
CA GLY A 132 -6.72 5.78 6.11
C GLY A 132 -5.50 6.65 6.39
N GLY A 133 -4.79 7.13 5.35
CA GLY A 133 -3.70 8.09 5.49
C GLY A 133 -2.31 7.53 5.25
N ALA A 134 -2.13 6.39 4.59
CA ALA A 134 -0.82 5.92 4.16
C ALA A 134 -0.23 6.79 3.02
N GLU A 135 0.93 7.39 3.27
CA GLU A 135 1.69 8.19 2.30
C GLU A 135 2.66 7.33 1.47
N PHE A 136 3.02 6.15 1.95
CA PHE A 136 3.68 5.10 1.16
C PHE A 136 3.25 3.71 1.65
N LEU A 137 3.62 2.69 0.88
CA LEU A 137 3.24 1.30 1.15
C LEU A 137 4.47 0.47 1.49
N VAL A 138 4.31 -0.47 2.42
CA VAL A 138 5.32 -1.47 2.74
C VAL A 138 4.70 -2.85 2.58
N ASN A 139 5.39 -3.74 1.87
CA ASN A 139 5.02 -5.14 1.78
C ASN A 139 6.15 -6.00 2.34
N ILE A 140 5.84 -6.81 3.34
CA ILE A 140 6.79 -7.79 3.88
C ILE A 140 6.30 -9.19 3.51
N THR A 141 7.18 -10.07 3.04
CA THR A 141 6.74 -11.36 2.48
C THR A 141 7.81 -12.43 2.54
N ASN A 142 7.40 -13.69 2.51
CA ASN A 142 8.28 -14.85 2.43
C ASN A 142 7.93 -15.75 1.24
N ASP A 143 8.33 -15.41 0.02
CA ASP A 143 8.02 -16.21 -1.18
C ASP A 143 8.72 -17.61 -1.25
N ALA A 144 9.18 -18.19 -0.15
CA ALA A 144 9.95 -19.44 -0.13
C ALA A 144 9.16 -20.64 -0.68
N TRP A 145 7.86 -20.71 -0.39
CA TRP A 145 6.97 -21.78 -0.85
C TRP A 145 6.80 -21.82 -2.38
N PHE A 146 7.09 -20.71 -3.08
CA PHE A 146 7.03 -20.69 -4.55
C PHE A 146 8.28 -21.22 -5.24
N GLY A 147 9.39 -21.38 -4.52
CA GLY A 147 10.64 -21.87 -5.10
C GLY A 147 11.18 -21.00 -6.24
N ARG A 148 11.99 -21.61 -7.11
CA ARG A 148 12.48 -21.00 -8.36
C ARG A 148 11.42 -21.13 -9.46
N SER A 149 10.32 -20.39 -9.34
CA SER A 149 9.22 -20.38 -10.30
C SER A 149 8.90 -18.96 -10.79
N ALA A 150 7.88 -18.83 -11.64
CA ALA A 150 7.36 -17.54 -12.08
C ALA A 150 6.53 -16.81 -10.99
N ALA A 151 6.06 -17.52 -9.96
CA ALA A 151 5.12 -16.99 -8.98
C ALA A 151 5.66 -15.79 -8.17
N PRO A 152 6.93 -15.76 -7.69
CA PRO A 152 7.44 -14.57 -7.00
C PRO A 152 7.49 -13.32 -7.90
N ALA A 153 7.77 -13.51 -9.20
CA ALA A 153 7.77 -12.41 -10.17
C ALA A 153 6.35 -11.91 -10.47
N GLN A 154 5.37 -12.82 -10.56
CA GLN A 154 3.96 -12.45 -10.68
C GLN A 154 3.47 -11.73 -9.42
N HIS A 155 3.87 -12.20 -8.23
CA HIS A 155 3.55 -11.57 -6.95
C HIS A 155 4.13 -10.14 -6.86
N LEU A 156 5.39 -9.93 -7.26
CA LEU A 156 5.97 -8.60 -7.36
C LEU A 156 5.21 -7.70 -8.34
N ARG A 157 4.78 -8.22 -9.50
CA ARG A 157 4.00 -7.43 -10.47
C ARG A 157 2.66 -6.99 -9.89
N MET A 158 1.96 -7.86 -9.16
CA MET A 158 0.73 -7.48 -8.46
C MET A 158 0.98 -6.39 -7.41
N ALA A 159 2.08 -6.49 -6.65
CA ALA A 159 2.48 -5.42 -5.75
C ALA A 159 2.78 -4.10 -6.49
N ALA A 160 3.39 -4.16 -7.67
CA ALA A 160 3.64 -2.97 -8.47
C ALA A 160 2.35 -2.31 -8.99
N PHE A 161 1.32 -3.10 -9.31
CA PHE A 161 -0.01 -2.57 -9.63
C PHE A 161 -0.61 -1.77 -8.47
N ARG A 162 -0.40 -2.20 -7.21
CA ARG A 162 -0.86 -1.44 -6.04
C ARG A 162 -0.23 -0.07 -5.92
N ALA A 163 1.07 0.04 -6.22
CA ALA A 163 1.78 1.31 -6.25
C ALA A 163 1.21 2.25 -7.34
N LEU A 164 0.97 1.70 -8.54
CA LEU A 164 0.37 2.41 -9.67
C LEU A 164 -1.05 2.91 -9.37
N GLU A 165 -1.92 2.03 -8.88
CA GLU A 165 -3.34 2.32 -8.60
C GLU A 165 -3.51 3.41 -7.56
N THR A 166 -2.66 3.40 -6.53
CA THR A 166 -2.77 4.34 -5.41
C THR A 166 -1.89 5.58 -5.57
N ARG A 167 -1.04 5.62 -6.60
CA ARG A 167 0.00 6.64 -6.77
C ARG A 167 0.85 6.77 -5.50
N ARG A 168 1.30 5.64 -4.96
CA ARG A 168 2.16 5.57 -3.79
C ARG A 168 3.42 4.78 -4.14
N TYR A 169 4.53 5.17 -3.54
CA TYR A 169 5.71 4.30 -3.56
C TYR A 169 5.42 3.03 -2.75
N LEU A 170 6.04 1.92 -3.15
CA LEU A 170 5.98 0.67 -2.43
C LEU A 170 7.39 0.13 -2.16
N ALA A 171 7.69 -0.17 -0.90
CA ALA A 171 8.88 -0.89 -0.49
C ALA A 171 8.51 -2.34 -0.18
N ARG A 172 9.08 -3.28 -0.92
CA ARG A 172 8.90 -4.73 -0.72
C ARG A 172 10.15 -5.34 -0.10
N ALA A 173 10.02 -5.96 1.06
CA ALA A 173 11.05 -6.76 1.70
C ALA A 173 10.63 -8.24 1.68
N ALA A 174 11.38 -9.05 0.93
CA ALA A 174 11.13 -10.47 0.76
C ALA A 174 12.30 -11.30 1.33
N ASN A 175 11.99 -12.40 2.01
CA ASN A 175 13.00 -13.30 2.59
C ASN A 175 13.82 -14.02 1.50
N THR A 176 13.21 -14.97 0.79
CA THR A 176 13.79 -15.68 -0.37
C THR A 176 13.30 -15.13 -1.70
N GLY A 177 12.24 -14.32 -1.66
CA GLY A 177 11.61 -13.70 -2.82
C GLY A 177 12.36 -12.48 -3.36
N ILE A 178 11.67 -11.71 -4.18
CA ILE A 178 12.22 -10.49 -4.78
C ILE A 178 11.90 -9.30 -3.86
N SER A 179 12.92 -8.75 -3.22
CA SER A 179 12.83 -7.45 -2.55
C SER A 179 12.93 -6.36 -3.62
N ALA A 180 12.15 -5.29 -3.51
CA ALA A 180 12.08 -4.25 -4.52
C ALA A 180 11.62 -2.90 -3.98
N ALA A 181 11.98 -1.83 -4.70
CA ALA A 181 11.34 -0.52 -4.57
C ALA A 181 10.57 -0.21 -5.84
N VAL A 182 9.31 0.20 -5.70
CA VAL A 182 8.41 0.52 -6.82
C VAL A 182 7.94 1.96 -6.70
N ASP A 183 7.95 2.69 -7.82
CA ASP A 183 7.47 4.07 -7.88
C ASP A 183 5.94 4.18 -8.08
N PRO A 184 5.36 5.38 -7.96
CA PRO A 184 3.92 5.62 -8.16
C PRO A 184 3.40 5.37 -9.58
N TYR A 185 4.28 5.03 -10.53
CA TYR A 185 3.94 4.64 -11.90
C TYR A 185 4.04 3.13 -12.11
N GLY A 186 4.25 2.35 -11.03
CA GLY A 186 4.39 0.90 -11.08
C GLY A 186 5.74 0.42 -11.60
N ARG A 187 6.74 1.31 -11.72
CA ARG A 187 8.08 0.95 -12.22
C ARG A 187 8.94 0.44 -11.08
N VAL A 188 9.57 -0.71 -11.28
CA VAL A 188 10.55 -1.26 -10.33
C VAL A 188 11.85 -0.47 -10.46
N LEU A 189 12.20 0.33 -9.45
CA LEU A 189 13.38 1.18 -9.42
C LEU A 189 14.66 0.39 -9.11
N ARG A 190 14.52 -0.57 -8.19
CA ARG A 190 15.57 -1.47 -7.71
C ARG A 190 14.92 -2.78 -7.31
N SER A 191 15.62 -3.89 -7.52
CA SER A 191 15.22 -5.20 -7.02
C SER A 191 16.41 -6.10 -6.72
N THR A 192 16.20 -7.09 -5.87
CA THR A 192 17.14 -8.19 -5.65
C THR A 192 16.86 -9.35 -6.61
N GLY A 193 17.78 -10.32 -6.66
CA GLY A 193 17.49 -11.62 -7.26
C GLY A 193 16.76 -12.53 -6.26
N LEU A 194 16.13 -13.59 -6.77
CA LEU A 194 15.60 -14.68 -5.95
C LEU A 194 16.73 -15.40 -5.21
N PHE A 195 16.45 -15.84 -3.98
CA PHE A 195 17.39 -16.59 -3.13
C PHE A 195 18.74 -15.88 -2.95
N SER A 196 18.73 -14.55 -2.91
CA SER A 196 19.94 -13.75 -2.72
C SER A 196 19.94 -13.04 -1.38
N ARG A 197 21.01 -13.21 -0.58
CA ARG A 197 21.22 -12.44 0.65
C ARG A 197 21.77 -11.07 0.29
N ARG A 198 20.88 -10.09 0.12
CA ARG A 198 21.23 -8.70 -0.23
C ARG A 198 20.33 -7.71 0.49
N THR A 199 20.80 -6.47 0.61
CA THR A 199 19.98 -5.33 0.98
C THR A 199 19.48 -4.62 -0.28
N CYS A 200 18.26 -4.06 -0.22
CA CYS A 200 17.69 -3.24 -1.28
C CYS A 200 17.31 -1.88 -0.70
N GLY A 201 17.78 -0.81 -1.33
CA GLY A 201 17.53 0.57 -0.89
C GLY A 201 17.21 1.47 -2.07
N SER A 202 16.27 2.39 -1.85
CA SER A 202 15.93 3.47 -2.77
C SER A 202 15.39 4.65 -1.97
N GLY A 203 15.55 5.86 -2.50
CA GLY A 203 14.75 6.99 -2.03
C GLY A 203 13.26 6.75 -2.33
N ILE A 204 12.40 7.11 -1.37
CA ILE A 204 10.95 7.06 -1.51
C ILE A 204 10.43 8.49 -1.46
N GLY A 205 9.73 8.90 -2.51
CA GLY A 205 9.05 10.19 -2.51
C GLY A 205 7.72 10.10 -1.77
N LEU A 206 7.39 11.10 -0.97
CA LEU A 206 6.03 11.22 -0.44
C LEU A 206 5.12 11.88 -1.48
N PRO A 207 3.84 11.48 -1.55
CA PRO A 207 2.86 12.22 -2.32
C PRO A 207 2.84 13.66 -1.82
N ARG A 208 2.96 14.62 -2.74
CA ARG A 208 2.62 16.01 -2.42
C ARG A 208 1.15 16.01 -2.01
N ARG A 209 0.85 16.46 -0.79
CA ARG A 209 -0.54 16.74 -0.41
C ARG A 209 -1.12 17.63 -1.50
N PRO A 210 -2.21 17.25 -2.19
CA PRO A 210 -2.85 18.17 -3.10
C PRO A 210 -3.27 19.39 -2.27
N ALA A 211 -2.95 20.60 -2.73
CA ALA A 211 -3.44 21.85 -2.12
C ALA A 211 -4.97 22.00 -2.26
N TRP A 212 -5.63 21.04 -2.92
CA TRP A 212 -7.07 21.01 -3.08
C TRP A 212 -7.72 20.53 -1.78
N ARG A 213 -8.31 21.49 -1.04
CA ARG A 213 -9.40 21.20 -0.09
C ARG A 213 -10.37 20.22 -0.76
N GLN A 214 -10.83 19.23 0.01
CA GLN A 214 -11.97 18.39 -0.34
C GLN A 214 -13.08 19.29 -0.94
N PRO A 215 -13.56 19.06 -2.17
CA PRO A 215 -14.83 19.66 -2.57
C PRO A 215 -15.84 19.17 -1.54
N GLY A 216 -16.46 20.11 -0.81
CA GLY A 216 -17.59 19.79 0.06
C GLY A 216 -18.55 18.91 -0.72
N GLY A 217 -18.97 17.80 -0.11
CA GLY A 217 -19.82 16.82 -0.78
C GLY A 217 -20.97 17.52 -1.50
N CYS A 218 -21.19 17.16 -2.77
CA CYS A 218 -22.41 17.52 -3.45
C CYS A 218 -23.59 16.93 -2.67
N SER A 219 -24.22 17.74 -1.80
CA SER A 219 -25.56 17.44 -1.34
C SER A 219 -26.45 17.49 -2.58
N ALA A 220 -27.02 16.36 -2.97
CA ALA A 220 -28.10 16.34 -3.95
C ALA A 220 -29.29 17.10 -3.35
N ARG A 221 -29.34 18.42 -3.57
CA ARG A 221 -30.52 19.23 -3.33
C ARG A 221 -31.44 19.05 -4.53
N GLY A 222 -32.63 18.55 -4.24
CA GLY A 222 -33.58 18.00 -5.20
C GLY A 222 -33.86 18.91 -6.39
N LEU A 223 -33.86 18.29 -7.57
CA LEU A 223 -34.60 18.75 -8.73
C LEU A 223 -36.07 18.82 -8.33
N ARG A 224 -36.58 20.03 -8.06
CA ARG A 224 -38.03 20.26 -8.09
C ARG A 224 -38.42 20.38 -9.56
N SER A 225 -39.37 19.54 -9.95
CA SER A 225 -40.09 19.60 -11.20
C SER A 225 -41.02 20.81 -11.21
N ASP A 226 -40.74 21.81 -12.03
CA ASP A 226 -41.71 22.85 -12.35
C ASP A 226 -42.69 22.30 -13.39
N GLY A 227 -43.96 22.18 -12.99
CA GLY A 227 -45.04 21.66 -13.82
C GLY A 227 -46.44 21.98 -13.29
N GLN A 228 -46.93 23.17 -13.65
CA GLN A 228 -48.33 23.58 -13.92
C GLN A 228 -49.37 23.64 -12.76
N PRO A 229 -50.56 24.27 -12.96
CA PRO A 229 -50.97 25.42 -13.80
C PRO A 229 -51.71 26.52 -12.97
N GLY A 230 -52.21 27.56 -13.66
CA GLY A 230 -52.72 28.82 -13.07
C GLY A 230 -54.16 28.89 -12.52
N GLY A 231 -54.56 30.14 -12.24
CA GLY A 231 -55.81 30.58 -11.58
C GLY A 231 -55.50 31.10 -10.17
N GLU A 232 -55.93 32.26 -9.68
CA GLU A 232 -56.99 33.19 -10.05
C GLU A 232 -56.77 34.52 -9.28
N ARG A 233 -57.28 35.64 -9.79
CA ARG A 233 -57.15 37.00 -9.22
C ARG A 233 -58.06 37.20 -8.01
N ARG A 234 -57.67 38.09 -7.07
CA ARG A 234 -58.52 39.19 -6.52
C ARG A 234 -57.76 40.10 -5.53
N ASP A 235 -57.60 41.34 -5.98
CA ASP A 235 -57.85 42.66 -5.35
C ASP A 235 -57.64 42.91 -3.84
N GLY A 236 -56.93 44.03 -3.56
CA GLY A 236 -57.04 44.80 -2.31
C GLY A 236 -55.79 45.61 -1.94
N GLY A 237 -55.65 46.86 -2.42
CA GLY A 237 -54.68 47.84 -1.89
C GLY A 237 -55.20 48.57 -0.63
N PRO A 238 -54.69 49.76 -0.22
CA PRO A 238 -53.42 50.43 -0.56
C PRO A 238 -52.64 51.00 0.67
N ARG A 239 -51.51 51.69 0.41
CA ARG A 239 -50.93 52.90 1.09
C ARG A 239 -49.50 52.77 1.72
N HIS A 240 -48.50 53.27 0.97
CA HIS A 240 -47.63 54.45 1.23
C HIS A 240 -46.69 54.56 2.49
N PRO A 241 -45.64 55.43 2.47
CA PRO A 241 -44.23 55.01 2.61
C PRO A 241 -43.43 55.79 3.69
N ALA A 242 -42.15 55.44 3.92
CA ALA A 242 -41.07 56.37 4.37
C ALA A 242 -39.70 55.64 4.29
N GLU A 243 -38.77 56.07 3.42
CA GLU A 243 -37.65 57.00 3.67
C GLU A 243 -36.35 56.33 4.15
N GLY A 244 -35.21 56.68 3.52
CA GLY A 244 -33.89 56.44 4.13
C GLY A 244 -32.67 56.28 3.21
N ARG A 245 -32.30 57.35 2.49
CA ARG A 245 -30.93 57.86 2.17
C ARG A 245 -29.78 56.88 1.81
N GLY A 246 -29.17 57.11 0.64
CA GLY A 246 -27.84 56.61 0.22
C GLY A 246 -26.66 57.39 0.86
N PRO A 247 -25.46 57.52 0.24
CA PRO A 247 -25.08 57.07 -1.11
C PRO A 247 -23.64 56.47 -1.26
N ALA A 248 -23.38 56.06 -2.51
CA ALA A 248 -22.15 56.21 -3.31
C ALA A 248 -20.86 55.43 -3.01
N GLY A 249 -20.34 54.83 -4.10
CA GLY A 249 -18.98 54.30 -4.21
C GLY A 249 -18.78 53.47 -5.47
N GLU A 250 -18.66 54.12 -6.63
CA GLU A 250 -18.28 53.53 -7.93
C GLU A 250 -16.89 52.88 -7.91
N ALA A 251 -16.71 51.79 -8.67
CA ALA A 251 -15.68 51.75 -9.73
C ALA A 251 -15.81 50.48 -10.61
N ARG A 252 -15.91 50.76 -11.91
CA ARG A 252 -15.76 49.87 -13.09
C ARG A 252 -14.40 49.13 -13.00
N GLY A 253 -14.18 47.91 -13.46
CA GLY A 253 -14.60 47.24 -14.69
C GLY A 253 -13.32 46.78 -15.41
N SER A 254 -13.18 45.49 -15.72
CA SER A 254 -12.38 45.05 -16.87
C SER A 254 -12.79 43.64 -17.30
N ALA A 255 -12.98 43.51 -18.62
CA ALA A 255 -13.45 42.34 -19.33
C ALA A 255 -12.34 41.30 -19.50
N GLY A 256 -12.78 40.06 -19.76
CA GLY A 256 -11.94 38.87 -19.75
C GLY A 256 -11.11 38.62 -21.01
N LEU A 257 -10.36 37.51 -20.95
CA LEU A 257 -9.79 36.82 -22.11
C LEU A 257 -9.74 35.30 -21.81
N PRO A 258 -10.19 34.43 -22.73
CA PRO A 258 -10.15 32.98 -22.57
C PRO A 258 -8.82 32.40 -23.07
N LEU A 259 -8.22 31.49 -22.28
CA LEU A 259 -7.08 30.69 -22.70
C LEU A 259 -7.55 29.55 -23.61
N THR A 260 -7.30 29.69 -24.91
CA THR A 260 -7.44 28.61 -25.90
C THR A 260 -6.13 27.85 -26.04
N CYS A 261 -6.14 26.55 -25.75
CA CYS A 261 -5.04 25.64 -26.05
C CYS A 261 -5.10 25.22 -27.52
N ARG A 262 -4.20 25.74 -28.36
CA ARG A 262 -3.95 25.23 -29.72
C ARG A 262 -2.74 24.31 -29.70
N GLY A 263 -2.93 23.08 -30.19
CA GLY A 263 -1.87 22.11 -30.40
C GLY A 263 -1.02 22.40 -31.64
N SER A 264 0.22 21.92 -31.58
CA SER A 264 0.96 21.20 -32.62
C SER A 264 2.43 21.57 -32.60
N ARG A 265 3.29 20.55 -32.44
CA ARG A 265 4.40 20.31 -33.37
C ARG A 265 4.99 18.92 -33.09
N ARG A 266 4.92 18.09 -34.12
CA ARG A 266 5.65 16.84 -34.30
C ARG A 266 7.15 17.14 -34.40
N GLY A 267 8.00 16.25 -33.90
CA GLY A 267 9.45 16.40 -34.02
C GLY A 267 10.28 15.22 -33.50
N ARG A 268 10.39 14.19 -34.34
CA ARG A 268 11.57 13.29 -34.55
C ARG A 268 11.98 12.29 -33.46
N GLU A 269 11.69 11.01 -33.73
CA GLU A 269 12.49 9.84 -33.32
C GLU A 269 13.87 9.83 -33.99
N PRO A 270 14.92 9.32 -33.30
CA PRO A 270 16.08 8.74 -33.95
C PRO A 270 16.03 7.20 -33.92
N SER A 271 16.02 6.64 -35.13
CA SER A 271 16.50 5.34 -35.60
C SER A 271 16.98 4.28 -34.59
N ARG A 272 16.32 3.12 -34.67
CA ARG A 272 16.82 1.81 -34.21
C ARG A 272 18.08 1.40 -34.98
N SER A 273 19.18 1.12 -34.29
CA SER A 273 20.29 0.33 -34.83
C SER A 273 20.14 -1.14 -34.40
N ARG A 274 20.03 -2.02 -35.40
CA ARG A 274 20.12 -3.47 -35.25
C ARG A 274 21.54 -3.85 -34.88
N ALA A 275 21.74 -4.50 -33.73
CA ALA A 275 22.95 -5.26 -33.45
C ALA A 275 22.61 -6.76 -33.37
N ARG A 276 23.47 -7.53 -34.02
CA ARG A 276 23.31 -8.91 -34.47
C ARG A 276 23.43 -9.92 -33.33
N HIS A 277 22.67 -11.01 -33.44
CA HIS A 277 22.90 -12.26 -32.71
C HIS A 277 24.26 -12.85 -33.08
N PRO A 278 25.05 -13.32 -32.11
CA PRO A 278 25.97 -14.42 -32.32
C PRO A 278 25.34 -15.75 -31.91
N THR A 279 25.64 -16.71 -32.76
CA THR A 279 25.25 -18.11 -32.81
C THR A 279 25.67 -18.96 -31.62
N SER A 280 24.89 -20.02 -31.41
CA SER A 280 25.11 -21.23 -30.62
C SER A 280 26.57 -21.59 -30.31
N GLY A 281 26.91 -21.59 -29.01
CA GLY A 281 28.08 -22.28 -28.46
C GLY A 281 27.65 -23.52 -27.65
N ARG A 282 28.24 -24.66 -27.97
CA ARG A 282 27.96 -26.00 -27.44
C ARG A 282 28.12 -26.10 -25.91
N ILE A 283 27.22 -26.85 -25.28
CA ILE A 283 27.28 -27.31 -23.89
C ILE A 283 28.16 -28.59 -23.83
N PRO A 284 29.20 -28.68 -22.99
CA PRO A 284 29.82 -29.97 -22.66
C PRO A 284 29.07 -30.65 -21.50
N ARG A 285 28.73 -31.93 -21.67
CA ARG A 285 28.21 -32.80 -20.61
C ARG A 285 29.33 -33.15 -19.62
N PRO A 286 29.10 -33.16 -18.30
CA PRO A 286 30.05 -33.76 -17.36
C PRO A 286 29.97 -35.29 -17.43
N ARG A 287 31.15 -35.92 -17.55
CA ARG A 287 31.35 -37.37 -17.40
C ARG A 287 31.13 -37.77 -15.95
N SER A 288 30.40 -38.86 -15.75
CA SER A 288 30.36 -39.64 -14.51
C SER A 288 31.75 -40.23 -14.23
N ALA A 289 32.24 -40.06 -13.01
CA ALA A 289 33.32 -40.84 -12.45
C ALA A 289 32.81 -41.56 -11.20
N SER A 290 33.08 -42.87 -11.22
CA SER A 290 33.06 -43.90 -10.18
C SER A 290 33.54 -43.45 -8.79
#